data_AF-A0A6N6VWS8-F1
#
_entry.id   AF-A0A6N6VWS8-F1
#
_cell.length_a   1.000
_cell.length_b   1.000
_cell.length_c   1.000
_cell.angle_alpha   90.00
_cell.angle_beta   90.00
_cell.angle_gamma   90.00
#
_symmetry.space_group_name_H-M   'P 1'
#
loop_
_entity.id
_entity.type
_entity.pdbx_description
1 polymer ?
#
loop_
_entity_poly.entity_id
_entity_poly.type
_entity_poly.pdbx_seq_one_letter_code
_entity_poly.pdbx_strand_id
1 'polypeptide(L)'
;MLEHLLKMISLESLLFSFKERDLFQEFNIHQEALALRQAKISKISDSDILKSILPKDLSSKMFGSGNLNLLAFIFALRHKILLLNCLFHLSALKQKNSYLFQETKNDFSLLFGDHFFEYYTLFFKMLIPQFWGKSKQLPILGFSAVGCHFGMREVTYCRAFDAYNLPYCHNITQDVFCEEHSIENFWKQKIIEESSVQAKLSQFYSNPINFSEFDEESLRKLVENFFRYFERSQNNLFILPIDEEKLKFLLGFYSFSSIEDLKKEGGMELRRRFIEMAKHFHPDAGGSHELFREARENYEFLREILIK
;
A
#
# COMPACT_ATOMS: atom_id res chain seq x y z
N MET A 1 -2.35 7.17 -17.16
CA MET A 1 -2.84 7.40 -15.75
C MET A 1 -1.95 6.84 -14.63
N LEU A 2 -1.40 5.62 -14.74
CA LEU A 2 -0.49 5.05 -13.73
C LEU A 2 0.69 5.98 -13.43
N GLU A 3 1.32 6.56 -14.45
CA GLU A 3 2.38 7.56 -14.26
C GLU A 3 1.94 8.76 -13.43
N HIS A 4 0.69 9.19 -13.55
CA HIS A 4 0.16 10.30 -12.76
C HIS A 4 0.05 9.90 -11.29
N LEU A 5 -0.53 8.73 -10.99
CA LEU A 5 -0.58 8.17 -9.63
C LEU A 5 0.82 7.99 -9.03
N LEU A 6 1.77 7.49 -9.83
CA LEU A 6 3.17 7.34 -9.43
C LEU A 6 3.85 8.69 -9.17
N LYS A 7 3.50 9.75 -9.90
CA LYS A 7 4.00 11.11 -9.65
C LYS A 7 3.41 11.72 -8.38
N MET A 8 2.19 11.32 -7.99
CA MET A 8 1.55 11.77 -6.74
C MET A 8 2.22 11.17 -5.49
N ILE A 9 2.83 9.99 -5.61
CA ILE A 9 3.58 9.36 -4.53
C ILE A 9 5.06 9.78 -4.62
N SER A 10 5.43 10.77 -3.81
CA SER A 10 6.81 11.23 -3.69
C SER A 10 7.71 10.18 -3.03
N LEU A 11 8.83 9.86 -3.69
CA LEU A 11 9.87 9.00 -3.10
C LEU A 11 10.49 9.62 -1.85
N GLU A 12 10.61 10.95 -1.81
CA GLU A 12 11.12 11.68 -0.65
C GLU A 12 10.19 11.52 0.54
N SER A 13 8.90 11.77 0.35
CA SER A 13 7.90 11.62 1.43
C SER A 13 7.85 10.17 1.93
N LEU A 14 7.98 9.20 1.02
CA LEU A 14 8.04 7.78 1.37
C LEU A 14 9.33 7.44 2.16
N LEU A 15 10.49 7.98 1.77
CA LEU A 15 11.74 7.82 2.51
C LEU A 15 11.65 8.39 3.94
N PHE A 16 11.02 9.56 4.10
CA PHE A 16 10.82 10.15 5.42
C PHE A 16 9.80 9.38 6.25
N SER A 17 8.71 8.88 5.66
CA SER A 17 7.74 8.07 6.41
C SER A 17 8.37 6.80 6.97
N PHE A 18 9.30 6.15 6.25
CA PHE A 18 10.08 5.01 6.77
C PHE A 18 11.06 5.37 7.91
N LYS A 19 11.43 6.64 8.05
CA LYS A 19 12.32 7.12 9.10
C LYS A 19 11.57 7.52 10.38
N GLU A 20 10.30 7.87 10.26
CA GLU A 20 9.40 8.18 11.36
C GLU A 20 9.03 6.91 12.12
N ARG A 21 9.75 6.64 13.22
CA ARG A 21 9.57 5.43 14.04
C ARG A 21 8.15 5.26 14.58
N ASP A 22 7.44 6.37 14.80
CA ASP A 22 6.09 6.38 15.40
C ASP A 22 5.00 5.85 14.44
N LEU A 23 5.29 5.78 13.14
CA LEU A 23 4.36 5.22 12.15
C LEU A 23 4.35 3.69 12.13
N PHE A 24 5.37 3.05 12.71
CA PHE A 24 5.53 1.61 12.65
C PHE A 24 5.09 0.95 13.94
N GLN A 25 4.25 -0.07 13.80
CA GLN A 25 3.95 -0.97 14.91
C GLN A 25 4.93 -2.14 14.86
N GLU A 26 5.63 -2.38 15.97
CA GLU A 26 6.27 -3.67 16.19
C GLU A 26 5.19 -4.75 16.27
N PHE A 27 5.47 -5.93 15.71
CA PHE A 27 4.53 -7.03 15.59
C PHE A 27 3.87 -7.40 16.93
N ASN A 28 2.57 -7.09 17.12
CA ASN A 28 1.78 -7.51 18.28
C ASN A 28 1.14 -8.90 18.11
N ILE A 29 0.81 -9.54 19.23
CA ILE A 29 0.88 -10.99 19.49
C ILE A 29 0.03 -11.94 18.62
N HIS A 30 -0.92 -11.51 17.80
CA HIS A 30 -2.01 -12.43 17.45
C HIS A 30 -1.90 -13.31 16.18
N GLN A 31 -1.13 -12.99 15.13
CA GLN A 31 -1.12 -13.84 13.91
C GLN A 31 0.18 -13.88 13.08
N GLU A 32 1.25 -13.19 13.49
CA GLU A 32 2.43 -12.97 12.62
C GLU A 32 3.69 -13.73 13.13
N ALA A 33 4.50 -14.23 12.20
CA ALA A 33 5.56 -15.20 12.44
C ALA A 33 6.61 -14.73 13.46
N LEU A 34 6.94 -15.59 14.44
CA LEU A 34 7.92 -15.33 15.51
C LEU A 34 9.30 -14.92 14.97
N ALA A 35 9.64 -15.35 13.76
CA ALA A 35 10.86 -15.02 13.05
C ALA A 35 10.97 -13.52 12.67
N LEU A 36 9.85 -12.86 12.33
CA LEU A 36 9.82 -11.42 11.98
C LEU A 36 10.09 -10.54 13.21
N ARG A 37 9.59 -10.96 14.38
CA ARG A 37 9.86 -10.29 15.67
C ARG A 37 11.32 -10.33 16.04
N GLN A 38 11.95 -11.50 15.94
CA GLN A 38 13.37 -11.65 16.23
C GLN A 38 14.24 -10.80 15.30
N ALA A 39 13.80 -10.63 14.06
CA ALA A 39 14.42 -9.77 13.08
C ALA A 39 14.15 -8.26 13.27
N LYS A 40 13.34 -7.84 14.27
CA LYS A 40 12.96 -6.42 14.46
C LYS A 40 12.41 -5.77 13.18
N ILE A 41 11.71 -6.55 12.37
CA ILE A 41 10.97 -6.01 11.23
C ILE A 41 9.81 -5.19 11.79
N SER A 42 9.53 -4.08 11.15
CA SER A 42 8.45 -3.15 11.47
C SER A 42 7.39 -3.22 10.38
N LYS A 43 6.10 -3.08 10.77
CA LYS A 43 4.98 -3.12 9.82
C LYS A 43 4.16 -1.84 9.88
N ILE A 44 3.68 -1.41 8.73
CA ILE A 44 2.72 -0.32 8.59
C ILE A 44 1.68 -0.68 7.51
N SER A 45 0.42 -0.31 7.73
CA SER A 45 -0.61 -0.55 6.73
C SER A 45 -0.40 0.35 5.50
N ASP A 46 -0.73 -0.14 4.30
CA ASP A 46 -0.63 0.67 3.08
C ASP A 46 -1.47 1.95 3.19
N SER A 47 -2.60 1.87 3.89
CA SER A 47 -3.49 3.01 4.14
C SER A 47 -2.83 4.08 4.99
N ASP A 48 -2.10 3.70 6.03
CA ASP A 48 -1.46 4.66 6.93
C ASP A 48 -0.23 5.31 6.29
N ILE A 49 0.52 4.57 5.46
CA ILE A 49 1.54 5.17 4.59
C ILE A 49 0.90 6.20 3.66
N LEU A 50 -0.17 5.84 2.94
CA LEU A 50 -0.84 6.76 2.02
C LEU A 50 -1.36 8.00 2.75
N LYS A 51 -1.92 7.86 3.96
CA LYS A 51 -2.37 9.00 4.76
C LYS A 51 -1.25 9.98 5.12
N SER A 52 -0.04 9.47 5.36
CA SER A 52 1.10 10.29 5.76
C SER A 52 1.81 10.96 4.59
N ILE A 53 1.89 10.31 3.43
CA ILE A 53 2.65 10.82 2.28
C ILE A 53 1.81 11.62 1.28
N LEU A 54 0.50 11.39 1.21
CA LEU A 54 -0.37 12.13 0.31
C LEU A 54 -0.72 13.50 0.89
N PRO A 55 -0.97 14.52 0.05
CA PRO A 55 -1.49 15.81 0.52
C PRO A 55 -2.73 15.62 1.41
N LYS A 56 -2.84 16.37 2.51
CA LYS A 56 -3.95 16.23 3.49
C LYS A 56 -5.32 16.27 2.83
N ASP A 57 -5.48 17.15 1.84
CA ASP A 57 -6.69 17.26 1.07
C ASP A 57 -6.96 15.93 0.35
N LEU A 58 -6.00 15.38 -0.38
CA LEU A 58 -6.18 14.09 -1.06
C LEU A 58 -6.40 12.91 -0.10
N SER A 59 -5.65 12.88 1.00
CA SER A 59 -5.75 11.84 2.05
C SER A 59 -7.15 11.82 2.67
N SER A 60 -7.65 12.97 3.15
CA SER A 60 -9.02 13.08 3.68
C SER A 60 -10.09 12.66 2.68
N LYS A 61 -9.90 12.99 1.39
CA LYS A 61 -10.79 12.63 0.28
C LYS A 61 -10.83 11.14 0.01
N MET A 62 -9.68 10.48 0.03
CA MET A 62 -9.55 9.05 -0.24
C MET A 62 -10.09 8.18 0.91
N PHE A 63 -9.79 8.54 2.16
CA PHE A 63 -10.13 7.72 3.33
C PHE A 63 -11.50 8.04 3.93
N GLY A 64 -12.07 9.21 3.66
CA GLY A 64 -13.39 9.59 4.14
C GLY A 64 -14.54 8.84 3.45
N SER A 65 -14.40 8.45 2.18
CA SER A 65 -15.50 7.93 1.35
C SER A 65 -15.55 6.41 1.19
N GLY A 66 -14.67 5.66 1.88
CA GLY A 66 -14.67 4.19 1.82
C GLY A 66 -14.60 3.63 0.39
N ASN A 67 -13.69 4.12 -0.44
CA ASN A 67 -13.79 3.97 -1.89
C ASN A 67 -12.95 2.80 -2.48
N LEU A 68 -13.45 2.14 -3.54
CA LEU A 68 -12.76 1.09 -4.32
C LEU A 68 -11.44 1.56 -4.94
N ASN A 69 -11.28 2.88 -5.14
CA ASN A 69 -10.09 3.51 -5.69
C ASN A 69 -8.83 3.40 -4.81
N LEU A 70 -8.97 2.96 -3.55
CA LEU A 70 -7.84 2.66 -2.67
C LEU A 70 -6.89 1.61 -3.27
N LEU A 71 -7.41 0.65 -4.05
CA LEU A 71 -6.59 -0.42 -4.65
C LEU A 71 -5.59 0.11 -5.69
N ALA A 72 -5.96 1.10 -6.50
CA ALA A 72 -5.06 1.70 -7.48
C ALA A 72 -3.92 2.47 -6.79
N PHE A 73 -4.21 3.17 -5.70
CA PHE A 73 -3.20 3.84 -4.89
C PHE A 73 -2.31 2.87 -4.11
N ILE A 74 -2.87 1.76 -3.60
CA ILE A 74 -2.09 0.69 -2.98
C ILE A 74 -1.13 0.07 -4.01
N PHE A 75 -1.60 -0.19 -5.23
CA PHE A 75 -0.73 -0.70 -6.30
C PHE A 75 0.40 0.28 -6.61
N ALA A 76 0.07 1.55 -6.83
CA ALA A 76 1.07 2.60 -7.08
C ALA A 76 2.07 2.74 -5.93
N LEU A 77 1.61 2.64 -4.68
CA LEU A 77 2.47 2.64 -3.50
C LEU A 77 3.41 1.43 -3.49
N ARG A 78 2.91 0.22 -3.72
CA ARG A 78 3.73 -1.01 -3.72
C ARG A 78 4.76 -1.01 -4.86
N HIS A 79 4.41 -0.47 -6.01
CA HIS A 79 5.36 -0.22 -7.09
C HIS A 79 6.48 0.75 -6.65
N LYS A 80 6.14 1.83 -5.94
CA LYS A 80 7.12 2.77 -5.39
C LYS A 80 7.98 2.17 -4.28
N ILE A 81 7.42 1.32 -3.43
CA ILE A 81 8.16 0.57 -2.40
C ILE A 81 9.16 -0.39 -3.07
N LEU A 82 8.75 -1.08 -4.13
CA LEU A 82 9.63 -1.97 -4.89
C LEU A 82 10.78 -1.18 -5.53
N LEU A 83 10.46 -0.08 -6.21
CA LEU A 83 11.44 0.84 -6.78
C LEU A 83 12.46 1.29 -5.70
N LEU A 84 11.95 1.68 -4.54
CA LEU A 84 12.79 2.12 -3.42
C LEU A 84 13.66 0.98 -2.86
N ASN A 85 13.15 -0.24 -2.78
CA ASN A 85 13.93 -1.41 -2.38
C ASN A 85 15.09 -1.67 -3.36
N CYS A 86 14.84 -1.54 -4.68
CA CYS A 86 15.87 -1.64 -5.71
C CYS A 86 16.93 -0.53 -5.60
N LEU A 87 16.53 0.71 -5.26
CA LEU A 87 17.48 1.79 -4.97
C LEU A 87 18.39 1.45 -3.77
N PHE A 88 17.85 0.83 -2.72
CA PHE A 88 18.66 0.34 -1.59
C PHE A 88 19.56 -0.84 -1.95
N HIS A 89 19.11 -1.77 -2.81
CA HIS A 89 19.96 -2.83 -3.34
C HIS A 89 21.15 -2.26 -4.11
N LEU A 90 20.89 -1.30 -5.01
CA LEU A 90 21.95 -0.66 -5.78
C LEU A 90 22.93 0.12 -4.89
N SER A 91 22.42 0.81 -3.86
CA SER A 91 23.27 1.49 -2.87
C SER A 91 24.11 0.50 -2.08
N ALA A 92 23.54 -0.64 -1.66
CA ALA A 92 24.30 -1.68 -0.97
C ALA A 92 25.46 -2.20 -1.83
N LEU A 93 25.23 -2.47 -3.12
CA LEU A 93 26.30 -2.84 -4.07
C LEU A 93 27.38 -1.76 -4.17
N LYS A 94 26.97 -0.48 -4.22
CA LYS A 94 27.89 0.65 -4.27
C LYS A 94 28.79 0.71 -3.02
N GLN A 95 28.19 0.54 -1.84
CA GLN A 95 28.91 0.55 -0.57
C GLN A 95 29.85 -0.66 -0.40
N LYS A 96 29.54 -1.79 -1.04
CA LYS A 96 30.42 -2.97 -1.10
C LYS A 96 31.55 -2.85 -2.12
N ASN A 97 31.54 -1.83 -2.99
CA ASN A 97 32.37 -1.77 -4.19
C ASN A 97 32.21 -3.03 -5.08
N SER A 98 30.98 -3.56 -5.18
CA SER A 98 30.70 -4.76 -5.96
C SER A 98 30.90 -4.50 -7.46
N TYR A 99 31.50 -5.48 -8.15
CA TYR A 99 31.70 -5.44 -9.60
C TYR A 99 30.37 -5.48 -10.37
N LEU A 100 29.30 -6.00 -9.75
CA LEU A 100 27.95 -6.10 -10.32
C LEU A 100 27.16 -4.79 -10.28
N PHE A 101 27.73 -3.71 -9.73
CA PHE A 101 27.03 -2.43 -9.61
C PHE A 101 26.55 -1.89 -10.97
N GLN A 102 27.42 -1.90 -12.00
CA GLN A 102 27.05 -1.33 -13.31
C GLN A 102 26.01 -2.20 -14.03
N GLU A 103 26.17 -3.52 -13.96
CA GLU A 103 25.21 -4.46 -14.55
C GLU A 103 23.84 -4.31 -13.90
N THR A 104 23.78 -4.37 -12.56
CA THR A 104 22.52 -4.25 -11.80
C THR A 104 21.86 -2.87 -11.98
N LYS A 105 22.67 -1.80 -12.10
CA LYS A 105 22.16 -0.47 -12.46
C LYS A 105 21.44 -0.52 -13.81
N ASN A 106 22.07 -1.11 -14.82
CA ASN A 106 21.49 -1.18 -16.16
C ASN A 106 20.21 -2.02 -16.17
N ASP A 107 20.19 -3.15 -15.46
CA ASP A 107 18.99 -3.98 -15.33
C ASP A 107 17.83 -3.21 -14.69
N PHE A 108 18.10 -2.46 -13.60
CA PHE A 108 17.06 -1.64 -12.97
C PHE A 108 16.61 -0.46 -13.83
N SER A 109 17.49 0.16 -14.60
CA SER A 109 17.09 1.17 -15.59
C SER A 109 16.21 0.57 -16.69
N LEU A 110 16.46 -0.66 -17.16
CA LEU A 110 15.58 -1.34 -18.10
C LEU A 110 14.21 -1.65 -17.49
N LEU A 111 14.19 -2.01 -16.21
CA LEU A 111 12.96 -2.42 -15.51
C LEU A 111 12.06 -1.25 -15.12
N PHE A 112 12.64 -0.16 -14.61
CA PHE A 112 11.89 1.00 -14.09
C PHE A 112 11.98 2.24 -15.00
N GLY A 113 12.66 2.13 -16.13
CA GLY A 113 12.93 3.22 -17.07
C GLY A 113 14.18 4.05 -16.71
N ASP A 114 14.58 4.90 -17.65
CA ASP A 114 15.82 5.70 -17.56
C ASP A 114 15.87 6.63 -16.33
N HIS A 115 14.69 7.05 -15.84
CA HIS A 115 14.54 7.86 -14.63
C HIS A 115 15.00 7.13 -13.34
N PHE A 116 15.18 5.81 -13.35
CA PHE A 116 15.65 5.07 -12.17
C PHE A 116 16.97 5.61 -11.64
N PHE A 117 17.96 5.80 -12.52
CA PHE A 117 19.28 6.27 -12.10
C PHE A 117 19.29 7.76 -11.74
N GLU A 118 18.38 8.54 -12.32
CA GLU A 118 18.14 9.93 -11.91
C GLU A 118 17.63 9.98 -10.47
N TYR A 119 16.65 9.14 -10.11
CA TYR A 119 16.19 9.01 -8.73
C TYR A 119 17.31 8.58 -7.78
N TYR A 120 18.13 7.59 -8.19
CA TYR A 120 19.29 7.16 -7.39
C TYR A 120 20.23 8.33 -7.11
N THR A 121 20.51 9.16 -8.10
CA THR A 121 21.40 10.32 -7.98
C THR A 121 20.78 11.40 -7.11
N LEU A 122 19.51 11.75 -7.37
CA LEU A 122 18.76 12.77 -6.64
C LEU A 122 18.67 12.45 -5.15
N PHE A 123 18.36 11.19 -4.82
CA PHE A 123 18.15 10.74 -3.44
C PHE A 123 19.39 10.08 -2.82
N PHE A 124 20.57 10.16 -3.45
CA PHE A 124 21.78 9.46 -3.00
C PHE A 124 22.09 9.67 -1.51
N LYS A 125 21.95 10.92 -1.02
CA LYS A 125 22.18 11.24 0.40
C LYS A 125 21.24 10.49 1.35
N MET A 126 20.04 10.12 0.91
CA MET A 126 19.06 9.34 1.66
C MET A 126 19.24 7.83 1.48
N LEU A 127 20.00 7.40 0.47
CA LEU A 127 20.25 5.99 0.16
C LEU A 127 21.54 5.46 0.81
N ILE A 128 22.27 6.28 1.58
CA ILE A 128 23.49 5.86 2.29
C ILE A 128 23.24 5.63 3.78
N PRO A 129 24.04 4.76 4.44
CA PRO A 129 23.80 4.41 5.85
C PRO A 129 23.74 5.62 6.79
N GLN A 130 24.51 6.68 6.52
CA GLN A 130 24.56 7.92 7.31
C GLN A 130 23.19 8.59 7.49
N PHE A 131 22.29 8.46 6.52
CA PHE A 131 20.94 9.01 6.64
C PHE A 131 20.08 8.21 7.62
N TRP A 132 20.30 6.91 7.71
CA TRP A 132 19.52 5.99 8.54
C TRP A 132 20.13 5.78 9.93
N GLY A 133 21.35 6.28 10.16
CA GLY A 133 22.04 6.23 11.43
C GLY A 133 23.57 6.23 11.24
N LYS A 134 24.32 5.85 12.29
CA LYS A 134 25.77 5.64 12.19
C LYS A 134 26.15 4.17 11.95
N SER A 135 25.16 3.28 11.86
CA SER A 135 25.36 1.86 11.54
C SER A 135 25.57 1.69 10.04
N LYS A 136 26.36 0.69 9.61
CA LYS A 136 26.52 0.30 8.19
C LYS A 136 25.26 -0.40 7.65
N GLN A 137 24.09 0.12 7.95
CA GLN A 137 22.81 -0.52 7.66
C GLN A 137 22.00 0.30 6.65
N LEU A 138 21.31 -0.41 5.77
CA LEU A 138 20.35 0.14 4.83
C LEU A 138 19.01 -0.58 4.99
N PRO A 139 17.88 0.14 4.81
CA PRO A 139 16.56 -0.47 4.82
C PRO A 139 16.41 -1.59 3.81
N ILE A 140 15.73 -2.66 4.20
CA ILE A 140 15.12 -3.64 3.34
C ILE A 140 13.61 -3.42 3.44
N LEU A 141 12.96 -3.37 2.29
CA LEU A 141 11.53 -3.17 2.18
C LEU A 141 10.87 -4.39 1.54
N GLY A 142 9.65 -4.67 1.96
CA GLY A 142 8.76 -5.58 1.27
C GLY A 142 7.31 -5.27 1.60
N PHE A 143 6.38 -6.09 1.13
CA PHE A 143 4.95 -5.87 1.35
C PHE A 143 4.17 -7.18 1.28
N SER A 144 3.13 -7.29 2.10
CA SER A 144 2.24 -8.46 2.16
C SER A 144 0.78 -8.01 2.03
N ALA A 145 -0.17 -8.94 2.14
CA ALA A 145 -1.59 -8.58 2.14
C ALA A 145 -1.98 -7.55 3.22
N VAL A 146 -1.21 -7.47 4.31
CA VAL A 146 -1.51 -6.62 5.47
C VAL A 146 -0.76 -5.29 5.50
N GLY A 147 0.12 -5.04 4.53
CA GLY A 147 0.81 -3.75 4.38
C GLY A 147 2.30 -3.88 4.04
N CYS A 148 3.04 -2.80 4.29
CA CYS A 148 4.46 -2.70 4.04
C CYS A 148 5.29 -3.14 5.26
N HIS A 149 6.42 -3.77 4.97
CA HIS A 149 7.41 -4.24 5.93
C HIS A 149 8.71 -3.49 5.74
N PHE A 150 9.33 -3.10 6.85
CA PHE A 150 10.57 -2.34 6.90
C PHE A 150 11.52 -2.99 7.89
N GLY A 151 12.78 -3.15 7.51
CA GLY A 151 13.82 -3.64 8.41
C GLY A 151 15.19 -3.08 8.09
N MET A 152 16.02 -2.82 9.10
CA MET A 152 17.38 -2.34 8.91
C MET A 152 18.36 -3.50 8.76
N ARG A 153 19.07 -3.58 7.64
CA ARG A 153 20.05 -4.65 7.38
C ARG A 153 21.45 -4.09 7.16
N GLU A 154 22.44 -4.70 7.79
CA GLU A 154 23.83 -4.36 7.51
C GLU A 154 24.16 -4.70 6.05
N VAL A 155 24.86 -3.76 5.40
CA VAL A 155 25.14 -3.80 3.97
C VAL A 155 25.80 -5.12 3.57
N THR A 156 26.75 -5.63 4.35
CA THR A 156 27.58 -6.82 4.05
C THR A 156 26.77 -8.13 3.91
N TYR A 157 25.57 -8.19 4.46
CA TYR A 157 24.76 -9.41 4.42
C TYR A 157 23.89 -9.49 3.15
N CYS A 158 23.41 -10.71 2.92
CA CYS A 158 22.37 -11.00 1.96
C CYS A 158 21.12 -10.18 2.31
N ARG A 159 20.51 -9.64 1.26
CA ARG A 159 19.35 -8.75 1.36
C ARG A 159 18.03 -9.43 0.96
N ALA A 160 18.04 -10.76 0.87
CA ALA A 160 16.83 -11.56 0.69
C ALA A 160 15.88 -11.33 1.87
N PHE A 161 14.60 -11.14 1.55
CA PHE A 161 13.58 -10.79 2.52
C PHE A 161 12.24 -11.36 2.07
N ASP A 162 11.57 -12.02 3.00
CA ASP A 162 10.22 -12.50 2.87
C ASP A 162 9.44 -12.31 4.18
N ALA A 163 8.34 -11.57 4.09
CA ALA A 163 7.49 -11.25 5.23
C ALA A 163 6.71 -12.45 5.80
N TYR A 164 6.79 -13.63 5.19
CA TYR A 164 6.15 -14.86 5.64
C TYR A 164 7.19 -15.86 6.15
N ASN A 165 8.26 -16.07 5.38
CA ASN A 165 9.14 -17.23 5.57
C ASN A 165 10.63 -16.89 5.77
N LEU A 166 11.09 -15.68 5.42
CA LEU A 166 12.51 -15.32 5.43
C LEU A 166 12.73 -13.88 5.90
N PRO A 167 12.66 -13.59 7.21
CA PRO A 167 12.87 -12.24 7.72
C PRO A 167 14.24 -11.67 7.35
N TYR A 168 15.29 -12.50 7.44
CA TYR A 168 16.64 -12.17 7.04
C TYR A 168 17.44 -13.42 6.69
N CYS A 169 18.30 -13.31 5.68
CA CYS A 169 19.38 -14.27 5.45
C CYS A 169 20.65 -13.82 6.19
N HIS A 170 21.27 -14.72 6.96
CA HIS A 170 22.49 -14.45 7.73
C HIS A 170 23.81 -14.60 6.95
N ASN A 171 23.76 -14.96 5.67
CA ASN A 171 24.95 -15.15 4.86
C ASN A 171 25.56 -13.79 4.46
N ILE A 172 26.88 -13.67 4.57
CA ILE A 172 27.64 -12.53 4.05
C ILE A 172 27.78 -12.70 2.54
N THR A 173 27.67 -11.61 1.78
CA THR A 173 27.82 -11.64 0.32
C THR A 173 28.39 -10.32 -0.21
N GLN A 174 29.15 -10.41 -1.30
CA GLN A 174 29.61 -9.24 -2.07
C GLN A 174 28.55 -8.74 -3.08
N ASP A 175 27.50 -9.52 -3.29
CA ASP A 175 26.36 -9.19 -4.15
C ASP A 175 25.13 -8.74 -3.33
N VAL A 176 23.99 -8.50 -3.97
CA VAL A 176 22.71 -8.23 -3.30
C VAL A 176 22.24 -9.47 -2.54
N PHE A 177 22.30 -10.63 -3.18
CA PHE A 177 21.89 -11.92 -2.63
C PHE A 177 23.10 -12.87 -2.49
N CYS A 178 22.99 -13.88 -1.62
CA CYS A 178 23.97 -14.97 -1.59
C CYS A 178 23.56 -16.07 -2.56
N GLU A 179 24.40 -17.07 -2.78
CA GLU A 179 24.13 -18.18 -3.71
C GLU A 179 22.78 -18.86 -3.46
N GLU A 180 22.48 -19.17 -2.18
CA GLU A 180 21.20 -19.76 -1.76
C GLU A 180 19.97 -18.92 -2.10
N HIS A 181 20.11 -17.59 -2.13
CA HIS A 181 19.02 -16.65 -2.41
C HIS A 181 19.15 -16.00 -3.78
N SER A 182 19.93 -16.60 -4.69
CA SER A 182 20.04 -16.14 -6.07
C SER A 182 18.67 -16.11 -6.76
N ILE A 183 17.76 -17.01 -6.38
CA ILE A 183 16.37 -17.09 -6.85
C ILE A 183 15.51 -15.84 -6.56
N GLU A 184 15.96 -14.97 -5.65
CA GLU A 184 15.29 -13.71 -5.30
C GLU A 184 15.56 -12.59 -6.32
N ASN A 185 16.47 -12.83 -7.26
CA ASN A 185 16.83 -11.90 -8.33
C ASN A 185 15.74 -11.83 -9.42
N PHE A 186 14.59 -11.26 -9.08
CA PHE A 186 13.39 -11.18 -9.92
C PHE A 186 13.58 -10.37 -11.23
N TRP A 187 14.64 -9.55 -11.32
CA TRP A 187 14.92 -8.73 -12.49
C TRP A 187 15.79 -9.42 -13.54
N LYS A 188 16.57 -10.45 -13.17
CA LYS A 188 17.39 -11.22 -14.12
C LYS A 188 16.75 -12.52 -14.58
N GLN A 189 15.88 -13.12 -13.78
CA GLN A 189 15.30 -14.42 -14.10
C GLN A 189 13.80 -14.47 -13.84
N LYS A 190 13.11 -15.34 -14.58
CA LYS A 190 11.70 -15.64 -14.32
C LYS A 190 11.60 -16.30 -12.95
N ILE A 191 10.66 -15.82 -12.14
CA ILE A 191 10.43 -16.37 -10.82
C ILE A 191 9.83 -17.78 -10.95
N ILE A 192 10.41 -18.72 -10.21
CA ILE A 192 10.01 -20.13 -10.18
C ILE A 192 9.15 -20.41 -8.94
N GLU A 193 8.59 -21.61 -8.84
CA GLU A 193 7.67 -21.98 -7.77
C GLU A 193 8.35 -21.92 -6.38
N GLU A 194 9.64 -22.22 -6.32
CA GLU A 194 10.46 -22.26 -5.11
C GLU A 194 10.89 -20.88 -4.61
N SER A 195 10.75 -19.84 -5.44
CA SER A 195 11.09 -18.47 -5.03
C SER A 195 10.18 -17.97 -3.91
N SER A 196 10.70 -17.03 -3.12
CA SER A 196 9.93 -16.41 -2.04
C SER A 196 8.66 -15.72 -2.55
N VAL A 197 7.71 -15.49 -1.63
CA VAL A 197 6.51 -14.72 -1.90
C VAL A 197 6.88 -13.29 -2.28
N GLN A 198 7.91 -12.70 -1.66
CA GLN A 198 8.38 -11.37 -2.03
C GLN A 198 8.97 -11.31 -3.43
N ALA A 199 9.72 -12.31 -3.88
CA ALA A 199 10.25 -12.36 -5.23
C ALA A 199 9.12 -12.44 -6.27
N LYS A 200 8.11 -13.28 -6.02
CA LYS A 200 6.89 -13.39 -6.85
C LYS A 200 6.13 -12.07 -6.91
N LEU A 201 5.90 -11.45 -5.76
CA LEU A 201 5.25 -10.14 -5.67
C LEU A 201 6.07 -9.05 -6.35
N SER A 202 7.40 -9.05 -6.19
CA SER A 202 8.30 -8.09 -6.84
C SER A 202 8.19 -8.17 -8.36
N GLN A 203 8.21 -9.38 -8.93
CA GLN A 203 8.01 -9.57 -10.37
C GLN A 203 6.62 -9.14 -10.85
N PHE A 204 5.59 -9.32 -10.01
CA PHE A 204 4.23 -8.85 -10.31
C PHE A 204 4.18 -7.31 -10.39
N TYR A 205 4.70 -6.61 -9.37
CA TYR A 205 4.67 -5.15 -9.32
C TYR A 205 5.74 -4.46 -10.19
N SER A 206 6.76 -5.19 -10.65
CA SER A 206 7.78 -4.66 -11.57
C SER A 206 7.28 -4.59 -13.01
N ASN A 207 6.23 -5.32 -13.37
CA ASN A 207 5.68 -5.31 -14.73
C ASN A 207 4.40 -4.45 -14.78
N PRO A 208 4.45 -3.24 -15.38
CA PRO A 208 3.28 -2.38 -15.52
C PRO A 208 2.12 -3.03 -16.30
N ILE A 209 2.39 -4.04 -17.12
CA ILE A 209 1.35 -4.79 -17.86
C ILE A 209 0.45 -5.58 -16.91
N ASN A 210 0.89 -5.93 -15.70
CA ASN A 210 0.00 -6.55 -14.71
C ASN A 210 -1.09 -5.60 -14.19
N PHE A 211 -1.06 -4.33 -14.62
CA PHE A 211 -2.12 -3.35 -14.43
C PHE A 211 -3.05 -3.24 -15.66
N SER A 212 -2.71 -3.89 -16.78
CA SER A 212 -3.42 -3.79 -18.07
C SER A 212 -4.77 -4.50 -18.11
N GLU A 213 -5.15 -5.21 -17.05
CA GLU A 213 -6.54 -5.66 -16.88
C GLU A 213 -7.51 -4.48 -16.79
N PHE A 214 -7.02 -3.29 -16.44
CA PHE A 214 -7.74 -2.04 -16.58
C PHE A 214 -7.15 -1.26 -17.75
N ASP A 215 -7.92 -1.12 -18.84
CA ASP A 215 -7.51 -0.25 -19.95
C ASP A 215 -7.43 1.22 -19.47
N GLU A 216 -6.69 2.06 -20.22
CA GLU A 216 -6.43 3.44 -19.81
C GLU A 216 -7.71 4.27 -19.67
N GLU A 217 -8.73 3.97 -20.48
CA GLU A 217 -10.04 4.61 -20.39
C GLU A 217 -10.79 4.16 -19.12
N SER A 218 -10.70 2.89 -18.75
CA SER A 218 -11.25 2.36 -17.49
C SER A 218 -10.55 2.95 -16.26
N LEU A 219 -9.23 3.07 -16.28
CA LEU A 219 -8.47 3.74 -15.22
C LEU A 219 -8.78 5.23 -15.13
N ARG A 220 -8.86 5.90 -16.28
CA ARG A 220 -9.27 7.30 -16.36
C ARG A 220 -10.67 7.45 -15.80
N LYS A 221 -11.63 6.61 -16.19
CA LYS A 221 -13.00 6.61 -15.65
C LYS A 221 -13.03 6.33 -14.15
N LEU A 222 -12.24 5.40 -13.62
CA LEU A 222 -12.19 5.14 -12.17
C LEU A 222 -11.70 6.37 -11.40
N VAL A 223 -10.63 7.01 -11.87
CA VAL A 223 -10.03 8.19 -11.24
C VAL A 223 -10.87 9.46 -11.48
N GLU A 224 -11.41 9.66 -12.67
CA GLU A 224 -12.32 10.77 -12.98
C GLU A 224 -13.66 10.60 -12.26
N ASN A 225 -14.20 9.38 -12.16
CA ASN A 225 -15.38 9.13 -11.34
C ASN A 225 -15.08 9.38 -9.86
N PHE A 226 -13.89 9.04 -9.37
CA PHE A 226 -13.45 9.43 -8.03
C PHE A 226 -13.53 10.95 -7.85
N PHE A 227 -12.84 11.71 -8.70
CA PHE A 227 -12.84 13.17 -8.59
C PHE A 227 -14.22 13.77 -8.85
N ARG A 228 -15.03 13.23 -9.76
CA ARG A 228 -16.38 13.72 -10.11
C ARG A 228 -17.43 13.42 -9.04
N TYR A 229 -17.45 12.21 -8.48
CA TYR A 229 -18.33 11.89 -7.34
C TYR A 229 -17.95 12.70 -6.11
N PHE A 230 -16.65 12.91 -5.92
CA PHE A 230 -16.12 13.70 -4.83
C PHE A 230 -16.39 15.22 -4.99
N GLU A 231 -16.16 15.77 -6.18
CA GLU A 231 -16.51 17.16 -6.50
C GLU A 231 -18.01 17.37 -6.39
N ARG A 232 -18.84 16.38 -6.75
CA ARG A 232 -20.29 16.41 -6.47
C ARG A 232 -20.59 16.33 -4.98
N SER A 233 -19.91 15.52 -4.18
CA SER A 233 -20.15 15.45 -2.73
C SER A 233 -19.66 16.70 -1.99
N GLN A 234 -18.65 17.42 -2.51
CA GLN A 234 -18.20 18.70 -1.96
C GLN A 234 -18.95 19.93 -2.51
N ASN A 235 -19.32 19.95 -3.79
CA ASN A 235 -20.14 21.02 -4.37
C ASN A 235 -21.62 20.90 -3.91
N ASN A 236 -22.05 19.71 -3.47
CA ASN A 236 -23.30 19.54 -2.73
C ASN A 236 -23.13 19.90 -1.23
N LEU A 237 -22.60 21.10 -0.97
CA LEU A 237 -23.13 21.97 0.09
C LEU A 237 -24.51 22.54 -0.29
N PHE A 238 -24.97 22.31 -1.52
CA PHE A 238 -26.40 22.33 -1.81
C PHE A 238 -27.08 21.14 -1.14
N ILE A 239 -27.89 21.47 -0.13
CA ILE A 239 -28.89 20.58 0.46
C ILE A 239 -29.82 20.16 -0.70
N LEU A 240 -29.55 19.01 -1.32
CA LEU A 240 -30.60 18.30 -2.01
C LEU A 240 -31.57 17.85 -0.92
N PRO A 241 -32.87 18.21 -0.99
CA PRO A 241 -33.84 17.67 -0.05
C PRO A 241 -33.73 16.16 -0.08
N ILE A 242 -33.46 15.57 1.08
CA ILE A 242 -33.42 14.12 1.21
C ILE A 242 -34.82 13.63 0.84
N ASP A 243 -34.91 12.86 -0.23
CA ASP A 243 -36.15 12.20 -0.60
C ASP A 243 -36.65 11.37 0.58
N GLU A 244 -37.84 11.71 1.09
CA GLU A 244 -38.43 11.07 2.26
C GLU A 244 -38.61 9.57 2.07
N GLU A 245 -38.86 9.12 0.84
CA GLU A 245 -39.00 7.69 0.53
C GLU A 245 -37.63 6.99 0.65
N LYS A 246 -36.57 7.62 0.14
CA LYS A 246 -35.20 7.11 0.28
C LYS A 246 -34.77 7.06 1.74
N LEU A 247 -35.08 8.08 2.53
CA LEU A 247 -34.74 8.09 3.95
C LEU A 247 -35.49 6.99 4.71
N LYS A 248 -36.79 6.81 4.46
CA LYS A 248 -37.57 5.72 5.05
C LYS A 248 -37.01 4.35 4.68
N PHE A 249 -36.64 4.16 3.42
CA PHE A 249 -35.98 2.93 2.98
C PHE A 249 -34.68 2.68 3.73
N LEU A 250 -33.78 3.67 3.81
CA LEU A 250 -32.48 3.52 4.46
C LEU A 250 -32.59 3.26 5.97
N LEU A 251 -33.49 3.98 6.65
CA LEU A 251 -33.78 3.73 8.06
C LEU A 251 -34.33 2.32 8.25
N GLY A 252 -35.28 1.89 7.42
CA GLY A 252 -35.82 0.53 7.43
C GLY A 252 -34.75 -0.54 7.15
N PHE A 253 -33.83 -0.29 6.21
CA PHE A 253 -32.76 -1.21 5.82
C PHE A 253 -31.85 -1.58 7.00
N TYR A 254 -31.52 -0.61 7.86
CA TYR A 254 -30.78 -0.86 9.11
C TYR A 254 -31.67 -0.94 10.34
N SER A 255 -32.99 -1.08 10.18
CA SER A 255 -33.97 -1.22 11.26
C SER A 255 -33.99 -0.06 12.27
N PHE A 256 -33.72 1.17 11.83
CA PHE A 256 -33.95 2.38 12.62
C PHE A 256 -35.41 2.82 12.47
N SER A 257 -36.00 3.25 13.59
CA SER A 257 -37.40 3.68 13.60
C SER A 257 -37.60 5.10 13.06
N SER A 258 -36.58 5.95 13.20
CA SER A 258 -36.60 7.35 12.78
C SER A 258 -35.18 7.91 12.65
N ILE A 259 -35.05 9.12 12.10
CA ILE A 259 -33.77 9.81 12.04
C ILE A 259 -33.32 10.28 13.44
N GLU A 260 -34.27 10.59 14.32
CA GLU A 260 -34.02 10.93 15.73
C GLU A 260 -33.43 9.74 16.48
N ASP A 261 -33.93 8.54 16.21
CA ASP A 261 -33.42 7.27 16.73
C ASP A 261 -31.97 7.03 16.30
N LEU A 262 -31.68 7.20 14.99
CA LEU A 262 -30.33 7.13 14.45
C LEU A 262 -29.38 8.17 15.09
N LYS A 263 -29.83 9.42 15.28
CA LYS A 263 -29.05 10.49 15.92
C LYS A 263 -28.78 10.22 17.40
N LYS A 264 -29.72 9.57 18.09
CA LYS A 264 -29.61 9.23 19.53
C LYS A 264 -28.72 8.02 19.77
N GLU A 265 -28.83 6.99 18.95
CA GLU A 265 -28.01 5.77 19.06
C GLU A 265 -26.58 5.98 18.51
N GLY A 266 -26.40 6.95 17.61
CA GLY A 266 -25.12 7.44 17.14
C GLY A 266 -24.43 6.56 16.09
N GLY A 267 -23.31 7.06 15.54
CA GLY A 267 -22.58 6.40 14.46
C GLY A 267 -21.99 5.03 14.81
N MET A 268 -21.83 4.71 16.11
CA MET A 268 -21.36 3.39 16.54
C MET A 268 -22.40 2.29 16.31
N GLU A 269 -23.67 2.58 16.54
CA GLU A 269 -24.74 1.60 16.38
C GLU A 269 -25.06 1.36 14.90
N LEU A 270 -25.07 2.44 14.10
CA LEU A 270 -25.11 2.32 12.63
C LEU A 270 -23.96 1.45 12.09
N ARG A 271 -22.75 1.64 12.62
CA ARG A 271 -21.58 0.82 12.24
C ARG A 271 -21.74 -0.63 12.67
N ARG A 272 -22.30 -0.92 13.85
CA ARG A 272 -22.57 -2.29 14.32
C ARG A 272 -23.53 -3.01 13.38
N ARG A 273 -24.67 -2.38 13.06
CA ARG A 273 -25.69 -2.94 12.15
C ARG A 273 -25.16 -3.13 10.73
N PHE A 274 -24.33 -2.19 10.24
CA PHE A 274 -23.61 -2.39 8.98
C PHE A 274 -22.70 -3.63 9.02
N ILE A 275 -21.88 -3.80 10.05
CA ILE A 275 -20.98 -4.97 10.17
C ILE A 275 -21.78 -6.28 10.20
N GLU A 276 -22.93 -6.29 10.86
CA GLU A 276 -23.82 -7.46 10.89
C GLU A 276 -24.39 -7.80 9.51
N MET A 277 -24.87 -6.79 8.76
CA MET A 277 -25.33 -6.99 7.38
C MET A 277 -24.21 -7.36 6.42
N ALA A 278 -23.05 -6.71 6.56
CA ALA A 278 -21.86 -6.96 5.75
C ALA A 278 -21.38 -8.41 5.89
N LYS A 279 -21.45 -8.99 7.09
CA LYS A 279 -21.15 -10.42 7.32
C LYS A 279 -22.11 -11.35 6.57
N HIS A 280 -23.40 -11.01 6.53
CA HIS A 280 -24.41 -11.82 5.84
C HIS A 280 -24.32 -11.70 4.31
N PHE A 281 -23.98 -10.52 3.80
CA PHE A 281 -23.88 -10.28 2.36
C PHE A 281 -22.48 -10.51 1.79
N HIS A 282 -21.48 -10.84 2.62
CA HIS A 282 -20.12 -11.03 2.15
C HIS A 282 -20.04 -12.19 1.13
N PRO A 283 -19.41 -11.98 -0.04
CA PRO A 283 -19.24 -13.03 -1.06
C PRO A 283 -18.60 -14.31 -0.52
N ASP A 284 -17.57 -14.17 0.32
CA ASP A 284 -16.90 -15.30 0.97
C ASP A 284 -17.80 -16.10 1.93
N ALA A 285 -18.93 -15.53 2.36
CA ALA A 285 -19.94 -16.19 3.17
C ALA A 285 -21.14 -16.71 2.32
N GLY A 286 -21.02 -16.69 0.99
CA GLY A 286 -22.08 -17.08 0.06
C GLY A 286 -23.05 -15.95 -0.33
N GLY A 287 -22.74 -14.70 0.04
CA GLY A 287 -23.53 -13.52 -0.33
C GLY A 287 -23.24 -12.99 -1.74
N SER A 288 -23.95 -11.92 -2.13
CA SER A 288 -23.75 -11.25 -3.42
C SER A 288 -22.82 -10.04 -3.29
N HIS A 289 -21.88 -9.89 -4.23
CA HIS A 289 -21.06 -8.68 -4.37
C HIS A 289 -21.91 -7.41 -4.50
N GLU A 290 -23.06 -7.50 -5.17
CA GLU A 290 -23.97 -6.37 -5.36
C GLU A 290 -24.65 -5.97 -4.05
N LEU A 291 -25.14 -6.95 -3.27
CA LEU A 291 -25.77 -6.70 -1.97
C LEU A 291 -24.77 -6.19 -0.94
N PHE A 292 -23.53 -6.69 -0.96
CA PHE A 292 -22.46 -6.17 -0.11
C PHE A 292 -22.10 -4.73 -0.44
N ARG A 293 -22.06 -4.39 -1.74
CA ARG A 293 -21.83 -3.02 -2.21
C ARG A 293 -22.99 -2.10 -1.81
N GLU A 294 -24.23 -2.52 -2.03
CA GLU A 294 -25.43 -1.76 -1.67
C GLU A 294 -25.49 -1.49 -0.16
N ALA A 295 -25.22 -2.50 0.67
CA ALA A 295 -25.14 -2.35 2.12
C ALA A 295 -23.98 -1.46 2.58
N ARG A 296 -22.94 -1.25 1.77
CA ARG A 296 -21.90 -0.27 2.07
C ARG A 296 -22.32 1.14 1.67
N GLU A 297 -22.94 1.29 0.50
CA GLU A 297 -23.43 2.57 -0.01
C GLU A 297 -24.52 3.16 0.90
N ASN A 298 -25.45 2.33 1.37
CA ASN A 298 -26.52 2.74 2.29
C ASN A 298 -25.97 3.19 3.67
N TYR A 299 -24.93 2.51 4.17
CA TYR A 299 -24.26 2.85 5.43
C TYR A 299 -23.58 4.21 5.35
N GLU A 300 -22.83 4.43 4.27
CA GLU A 300 -22.13 5.70 4.04
C GLU A 300 -23.12 6.87 3.96
N PHE A 301 -24.26 6.67 3.28
CA PHE A 301 -25.30 7.70 3.17
C PHE A 301 -25.89 8.09 4.53
N LEU A 302 -26.24 7.13 5.38
CA LEU A 302 -26.74 7.42 6.74
C LEU A 302 -25.65 8.02 7.64
N ARG A 303 -24.38 7.63 7.46
CA ARG A 303 -23.26 8.18 8.22
C ARG A 303 -23.04 9.66 7.88
N GLU A 304 -23.16 10.04 6.62
CA GLU A 304 -23.07 11.45 6.20
C GLU A 304 -24.19 12.32 6.81
N ILE A 305 -25.39 11.76 7.00
CA ILE A 305 -26.50 12.43 7.69
C ILE A 305 -26.20 12.69 9.17
N LEU A 306 -25.42 11.81 9.81
CA LEU A 306 -25.03 11.94 11.23
C LEU A 306 -23.89 12.93 11.49
N ILE A 307 -23.04 13.18 10.48
CA ILE A 307 -21.91 14.12 10.58
C ILE A 307 -22.38 15.57 10.38
N LYS A 308 -23.57 15.77 9.80
CA LYS A 308 -24.24 17.07 9.62
C LYS A 308 -25.13 17.42 10.81
#